data_AF-A0A388L7U6-F1
#
_entry.id   AF-A0A388L7U6-F1
#
_cell.length_a   1.000
_cell.length_b   1.000
_cell.length_c   1.000
_cell.angle_alpha   90.00
_cell.angle_beta   90.00
_cell.angle_gamma   90.00
#
_symmetry.space_group_name_H-M   'P 1'
#
loop_
_entity.id
_entity.type
_entity.pdbx_description
1 polymer ?
#
loop_
_entity_poly.entity_id
_entity_poly.type
_entity_poly.pdbx_seq_one_letter_code
_entity_poly.pdbx_strand_id
1 'polypeptide(L)'
;HNQKNGLKYPLYVAEFDIVMQATKLGTNTSDTCLPAGNCLPLGGYSVMSSLPPINQSETAKSIVLALATMDSASFFRDVVPGADSPISGMIALLGALDALFSSADVLSLPKQVLKF
;
A
#
# COMPACT_ATOMS: atom_id res chain seq x y z
N HIS A 1 27.04 -24.95 15.41
CA HIS A 1 27.42 -25.76 14.23
C HIS A 1 28.93 -26.03 14.21
N ASN A 2 29.77 -24.99 14.19
CA ASN A 2 31.25 -25.16 14.12
C ASN A 2 31.87 -25.95 15.28
N GLN A 3 31.43 -25.73 16.53
CA GLN A 3 31.97 -26.45 17.70
C GLN A 3 31.56 -27.94 17.75
N LYS A 4 30.41 -28.31 17.17
CA LYS A 4 29.96 -29.72 17.11
C LYS A 4 30.69 -30.53 16.03
N ASN A 5 31.34 -29.87 15.06
CA ASN A 5 32.00 -30.50 13.92
C ASN A 5 33.55 -30.46 14.00
N GLY A 6 34.13 -30.04 15.13
CA GLY A 6 35.60 -30.01 15.32
C GLY A 6 36.33 -28.96 14.48
N LEU A 7 35.61 -27.98 13.92
CA LEU A 7 36.20 -26.93 13.09
C LEU A 7 36.85 -25.84 13.97
N LYS A 8 38.16 -25.62 13.79
CA LYS A 8 38.97 -24.64 14.57
C LYS A 8 38.75 -23.17 14.18
N TYR A 9 38.20 -22.89 13.01
CA TYR A 9 37.98 -21.54 12.47
C TYR A 9 36.71 -21.49 11.60
N PRO A 10 36.07 -20.31 11.44
CA PRO A 10 34.92 -20.18 10.55
C PRO A 10 35.36 -20.40 9.09
N LEU A 11 34.79 -21.42 8.44
CA LEU A 11 35.09 -21.75 7.03
C LEU A 11 34.42 -20.79 6.04
N TYR A 12 33.23 -20.28 6.39
CA TYR A 12 32.44 -19.35 5.59
C TYR A 12 31.87 -18.27 6.48
N VAL A 13 32.08 -17.01 6.10
CA VAL A 13 31.59 -15.82 6.80
C VAL A 13 30.78 -14.99 5.80
N ALA A 14 29.62 -14.52 6.24
CA ALA A 14 28.84 -13.52 5.51
C ALA A 14 28.70 -12.29 6.41
N GLU A 15 28.94 -11.12 5.84
CA GLU A 15 28.81 -9.83 6.50
C GLU A 15 27.68 -9.05 5.82
N PHE A 16 26.81 -8.44 6.63
CA PHE A 16 25.69 -7.63 6.15
C PHE A 16 25.89 -6.19 6.64
N ASP A 17 26.08 -5.27 5.70
CA ASP A 17 26.17 -3.84 5.98
C ASP A 17 24.84 -3.15 5.64
N ILE A 18 23.99 -2.97 6.65
CA ILE A 18 22.68 -2.33 6.53
C ILE A 18 22.50 -1.34 7.68
N VAL A 19 23.08 -0.15 7.54
CA VAL A 19 23.03 0.90 8.57
C VAL A 19 21.75 1.73 8.42
N MET A 20 20.91 1.73 9.46
CA MET A 20 19.70 2.56 9.53
C MET A 20 19.98 3.91 10.21
N GLN A 21 19.90 5.00 9.44
CA GLN A 21 20.13 6.36 9.97
C GLN A 21 19.04 6.83 10.94
N ALA A 22 17.81 6.33 10.76
CA ALA A 22 16.68 6.67 11.63
C ALA A 22 16.99 6.32 13.09
N THR A 23 17.70 5.23 13.37
CA THR A 23 18.01 4.76 14.73
C THR A 23 19.32 5.31 15.30
N LYS A 24 19.80 6.46 14.80
CA LYS A 24 20.94 7.15 15.41
C LYS A 24 20.62 7.48 16.88
N LEU A 25 21.65 7.54 17.71
CA LEU A 25 21.53 7.79 19.16
C LEU A 25 20.69 9.06 19.42
N GLY A 26 19.54 8.90 20.07
CA GLY A 26 18.60 9.98 20.36
C GLY A 26 17.51 10.25 19.31
N THR A 27 17.47 9.50 18.19
CA THR A 27 16.42 9.61 17.15
C THR A 27 15.64 8.32 16.93
N ASN A 28 15.62 7.39 17.88
CA ASN A 28 15.04 6.05 17.71
C ASN A 28 13.50 6.01 17.58
N THR A 29 12.82 7.15 17.65
CA THR A 29 11.36 7.27 17.56
C THR A 29 10.97 8.25 16.46
N SER A 30 9.76 8.15 15.91
CA SER A 30 9.31 9.04 14.83
C SER A 30 9.25 10.51 15.27
N ASP A 31 8.84 10.78 16.50
CA ASP A 31 8.78 12.12 17.09
C ASP A 31 10.16 12.78 17.23
N THR A 32 11.22 11.99 17.40
CA THR A 32 12.60 12.51 17.49
C THR A 32 13.31 12.50 16.13
N CYS A 33 13.00 11.54 15.27
CA CYS A 33 13.64 11.34 13.98
C CYS A 33 13.16 12.28 12.87
N LEU A 34 11.85 12.57 12.83
CA LEU A 34 11.26 13.48 11.84
C LEU A 34 11.81 14.92 11.95
N PRO A 35 11.85 15.56 13.15
CA PRO A 35 12.44 16.90 13.26
C PRO A 35 13.96 16.90 13.07
N ALA A 36 14.65 15.79 13.35
CA ALA A 36 16.09 15.65 13.13
C ALA A 36 16.46 15.42 11.65
N GLY A 37 15.49 15.18 10.77
CA GLY A 37 15.72 14.91 9.34
C GLY A 37 16.35 13.55 9.04
N ASN A 38 16.36 12.62 10.00
CA ASN A 38 16.96 11.29 9.85
C ASN A 38 15.99 10.23 9.28
N CYS A 39 14.72 10.58 9.09
CA CYS A 39 13.71 9.75 8.43
C CYS A 39 12.64 10.61 7.77
N LEU A 40 11.91 9.97 6.87
CA LEU A 40 10.82 10.58 6.11
C LEU A 40 9.48 9.95 6.49
N PRO A 41 8.38 10.72 6.43
CA PRO A 41 7.05 10.17 6.60
C PRO A 41 6.77 9.15 5.48
N LEU A 42 6.25 7.98 5.87
CA LEU A 42 5.77 6.99 4.92
C LEU A 42 4.38 7.41 4.42
N GLY A 43 4.21 7.46 3.11
CA GLY A 43 2.95 7.84 2.49
C GLY A 43 2.95 7.60 0.98
N GLY A 44 1.79 7.83 0.38
CA GLY A 44 1.54 7.66 -1.04
C GLY A 44 0.27 8.40 -1.46
N TYR A 45 -0.17 8.18 -2.70
CA TYR A 45 -1.39 8.76 -3.24
C TYR A 45 -2.44 7.67 -3.42
N SER A 46 -3.66 7.92 -2.92
CA SER A 46 -4.82 7.12 -3.28
C SER A 46 -5.39 7.61 -4.61
N VAL A 47 -5.88 6.69 -5.43
CA VAL A 47 -6.60 7.01 -6.66
C VAL A 47 -8.10 7.06 -6.36
N MET A 48 -8.83 7.95 -7.04
CA MET A 48 -10.27 8.08 -6.84
C MET A 48 -10.98 8.29 -8.18
N SER A 49 -12.12 7.62 -8.35
CA SER A 49 -12.97 7.76 -9.54
C SER A 49 -14.44 7.77 -9.16
N SER A 50 -15.27 8.47 -9.94
CA SER A 50 -16.70 8.62 -9.70
C SER A 50 -17.53 8.23 -10.92
N LEU A 51 -18.69 7.61 -10.68
CA LEU A 51 -19.69 7.32 -11.70
C LEU A 51 -21.09 7.67 -11.24
N PRO A 52 -21.88 8.44 -12.01
CA PRO A 52 -21.45 9.29 -13.12
C PRO A 52 -20.48 10.41 -12.66
N PRO A 53 -19.74 11.05 -13.59
CA PRO A 53 -18.80 12.13 -13.26
C PRO A 53 -19.44 13.20 -12.38
N ILE A 54 -18.76 13.61 -11.31
CA ILE A 54 -19.31 14.61 -10.38
C ILE A 54 -19.35 15.98 -11.07
N ASN A 55 -20.55 16.46 -11.39
CA ASN A 55 -20.76 17.87 -11.69
C ASN A 55 -21.02 18.62 -10.38
N GLN A 56 -20.16 19.57 -10.03
CA GLN A 56 -20.23 20.35 -8.77
C GLN A 56 -21.53 21.17 -8.61
N SER A 57 -22.40 21.21 -9.63
CA SER A 57 -23.63 21.98 -9.69
C SER A 57 -24.91 21.17 -9.44
N GLU A 58 -24.85 19.84 -9.35
CA GLU A 58 -26.04 19.00 -9.14
C GLU A 58 -26.28 18.67 -7.66
N THR A 59 -27.57 18.52 -7.30
CA THR A 59 -28.05 18.17 -5.96
C THR A 59 -27.48 16.83 -5.49
N ALA A 60 -27.23 16.72 -4.18
CA ALA A 60 -26.60 15.57 -3.54
C ALA A 60 -27.35 14.25 -3.81
N LYS A 61 -26.84 13.47 -4.77
CA LYS A 61 -27.26 12.08 -4.99
C LYS A 61 -26.68 11.20 -3.87
N SER A 62 -27.38 10.12 -3.52
CA SER A 62 -26.87 9.14 -2.55
C SER A 62 -25.60 8.49 -3.09
N ILE A 63 -24.53 8.50 -2.29
CA ILE A 63 -23.21 8.00 -2.67
C ILE A 63 -23.01 6.57 -2.15
N VAL A 64 -22.57 5.67 -3.03
CA VAL A 64 -22.06 4.35 -2.71
C VAL A 64 -20.54 4.40 -2.81
N LEU A 65 -19.86 4.06 -1.72
CA LEU A 65 -18.40 4.05 -1.65
C LEU A 65 -17.89 2.62 -1.80
N ALA A 66 -17.09 2.38 -2.84
CA ALA A 66 -16.38 1.13 -3.06
C ALA A 66 -14.88 1.37 -2.81
N LEU A 67 -14.27 0.57 -1.95
CA LEU A 67 -12.88 0.76 -1.51
C LEU A 67 -12.10 -0.53 -1.73
N ALA A 68 -10.92 -0.42 -2.31
CA ALA A 68 -9.91 -1.48 -2.29
C ALA A 68 -8.60 -0.94 -1.72
N THR A 69 -7.93 -1.73 -0.88
CA THR A 69 -6.56 -1.40 -0.46
C THR A 69 -5.60 -1.62 -1.62
N MET A 70 -4.60 -0.75 -1.79
CA MET A 70 -3.54 -0.88 -2.81
C MET A 70 -2.17 -1.20 -2.21
N ASP A 71 -1.95 -0.85 -0.94
CA ASP A 71 -0.66 -1.03 -0.29
C ASP A 71 -0.53 -2.38 0.41
N SER A 72 0.69 -2.89 0.46
CA SER A 72 1.01 -4.09 1.22
C SER A 72 2.37 -4.04 1.87
N ALA A 73 2.55 -4.91 2.86
CA ALA A 73 3.75 -5.01 3.65
C ALA A 73 4.26 -6.44 3.69
N SER A 74 5.57 -6.60 3.65
CA SER A 74 6.25 -7.87 3.87
C SER A 74 7.49 -7.64 4.75
N PHE A 75 8.13 -8.72 5.19
CA PHE A 75 9.34 -8.63 6.00
C PHE A 75 10.50 -7.97 5.23
N PHE A 76 10.66 -8.31 3.95
CA PHE A 76 11.62 -7.66 3.05
C PHE A 76 10.84 -6.67 2.18
N ARG A 77 10.91 -5.38 2.50
CA ARG A 77 10.09 -4.33 1.84
C ARG A 77 10.24 -4.28 0.32
N ASP A 78 11.35 -4.77 -0.23
CA ASP A 78 11.58 -4.83 -1.69
C ASP A 78 10.85 -6.00 -2.36
N VAL A 79 10.36 -6.96 -1.58
CA VAL A 79 9.67 -8.16 -2.06
C VAL A 79 8.32 -8.25 -1.37
N VAL A 80 7.33 -7.58 -1.95
CA VAL A 80 5.95 -7.54 -1.44
C VAL A 80 5.04 -8.21 -2.48
N PRO A 81 4.88 -9.56 -2.44
CA PRO A 81 4.12 -10.28 -3.46
C PRO A 81 2.63 -9.89 -3.49
N GLY A 82 2.05 -9.49 -2.34
CA GLY A 82 0.76 -8.79 -2.28
C GLY A 82 -0.43 -9.44 -3.02
N ALA A 83 -0.35 -10.73 -3.36
CA ALA A 83 -1.24 -11.31 -4.35
C ALA A 83 -2.67 -11.44 -3.83
N ASP A 84 -2.84 -11.98 -2.63
CA ASP A 84 -4.15 -12.17 -1.99
C ASP A 84 -4.69 -10.86 -1.39
N SER A 85 -3.81 -10.03 -0.86
CA SER A 85 -4.09 -8.64 -0.48
C SER A 85 -2.82 -7.84 -0.78
N PRO A 86 -2.88 -6.74 -1.55
CA PRO A 86 -4.04 -5.93 -1.93
C PRO A 86 -4.57 -6.22 -3.35
N ILE A 87 -3.79 -6.92 -4.18
CA ILE A 87 -3.97 -6.96 -5.64
C ILE A 87 -5.28 -7.64 -6.02
N SER A 88 -5.63 -8.76 -5.38
CA SER A 88 -6.88 -9.47 -5.67
C SER A 88 -8.11 -8.59 -5.46
N GLY A 89 -8.14 -7.81 -4.36
CA GLY A 89 -9.23 -6.91 -4.02
C GLY A 89 -9.38 -5.78 -5.02
N MET A 90 -8.25 -5.22 -5.48
CA MET A 90 -8.24 -4.18 -6.52
C MET A 90 -8.71 -4.74 -7.87
N ILE A 91 -8.26 -5.93 -8.27
CA ILE A 91 -8.71 -6.58 -9.52
C ILE A 91 -10.21 -6.91 -9.45
N ALA A 92 -10.69 -7.42 -8.32
CA ALA A 92 -12.10 -7.72 -8.12
C ALA A 92 -12.96 -6.44 -8.22
N LEU A 93 -12.51 -5.34 -7.62
CA LEU A 93 -13.14 -4.04 -7.75
C LEU A 93 -13.17 -3.61 -9.22
N LEU A 94 -12.02 -3.57 -9.91
CA LEU A 94 -11.93 -3.19 -11.32
C LEU A 94 -12.81 -4.07 -12.24
N GLY A 95 -12.85 -5.38 -12.01
CA GLY A 95 -13.72 -6.30 -12.76
C GLY A 95 -15.21 -6.05 -12.52
N ALA A 96 -15.61 -5.79 -11.26
CA ALA A 96 -16.98 -5.39 -10.96
C ALA A 96 -17.35 -4.06 -11.62
N LEU A 97 -16.38 -3.13 -11.72
CA LEU A 97 -16.58 -1.86 -12.40
C LEU A 97 -16.71 -2.03 -13.91
N ASP A 98 -15.86 -2.83 -14.53
CA ASP A 98 -15.91 -3.13 -15.96
C ASP A 98 -17.27 -3.75 -16.34
N ALA A 99 -17.74 -4.71 -15.55
CA ALA A 99 -19.07 -5.29 -15.70
C ALA A 99 -20.20 -4.24 -15.53
N LEU A 100 -20.06 -3.32 -14.56
CA LEU A 100 -21.03 -2.25 -14.35
C LEU A 100 -21.07 -1.26 -15.52
N PHE A 101 -19.90 -0.90 -16.07
CA PHE A 101 -19.80 -0.05 -17.25
C PHE A 101 -20.39 -0.71 -18.50
N SER A 102 -20.19 -2.03 -18.67
CA SER A 102 -20.71 -2.76 -19.82
C SER A 102 -22.22 -3.02 -19.77
N SER A 103 -22.83 -3.04 -18.58
CA SER A 103 -24.22 -3.46 -18.39
C SER A 103 -25.20 -2.31 -18.16
N ALA A 104 -24.71 -1.12 -17.82
CA ALA A 104 -25.56 0.01 -17.44
C ALA A 104 -25.43 1.19 -18.41
N ASP A 105 -26.56 1.87 -18.64
CA ASP A 105 -26.55 3.26 -19.09
C ASP A 105 -26.00 4.12 -17.94
N VAL A 106 -24.68 4.24 -17.87
CA VAL A 106 -23.92 4.79 -16.72
C VAL A 106 -24.32 6.24 -16.38
N LEU A 107 -24.96 6.91 -17.32
CA LEU A 107 -25.47 8.27 -17.20
C LEU A 107 -26.84 8.36 -16.50
N SER A 108 -27.62 7.28 -16.44
CA SER A 108 -28.95 7.25 -15.80
C SER A 108 -28.96 6.64 -14.39
N LEU A 109 -27.80 6.44 -13.77
CA LEU A 109 -27.74 5.91 -12.40
C LEU A 109 -28.37 6.89 -11.38
N PRO A 110 -29.30 6.41 -10.52
CA PRO A 110 -29.92 7.24 -9.48
C PRO A 110 -28.98 7.52 -8.30
N LYS A 111 -27.89 6.74 -8.18
CA LYS A 111 -26.87 6.85 -7.12
C LYS A 111 -25.50 7.08 -7.74
N GLN A 112 -24.65 7.79 -7.01
CA GLN A 112 -23.27 7.99 -7.40
C GLN A 112 -22.37 6.93 -6.78
N VAL A 113 -21.49 6.32 -7.56
CA VAL A 113 -20.51 5.34 -7.08
C VAL A 113 -19.14 6.01 -7.05
N LEU A 114 -18.57 6.17 -5.86
CA LEU A 114 -17.19 6.60 -5.64
C LEU A 114 -16.31 5.39 -5.39
N LYS A 115 -15.14 5.37 -6.01
CA LYS A 115 -14.22 4.23 -5.96
C LYS A 115 -12.85 4.74 -5.54
N PHE A 116 -12.22 4.05 -4.60
CA PHE A 116 -10.83 4.29 -4.17
C PHE A 116 -10.02 3.01 -4.32
#